data_AF-A0A9P0QJK6-F1
#
_entry.id   AF-A0A9P0QJK6-F1
#
_cell.length_a   1.000
_cell.length_b   1.000
_cell.length_c   1.000
_cell.angle_alpha   90.00
_cell.angle_beta   90.00
_cell.angle_gamma   90.00
#
_symmetry.space_group_name_H-M   'P 1'
#
loop_
_entity.id
_entity.type
_entity.pdbx_description
1 polymer ?
#
loop_
_entity_poly.entity_id
_entity_poly.type
_entity_poly.pdbx_seq_one_letter_code
_entity_poly.pdbx_strand_id
1 'polypeptide(L)'
;NFERKTIDWIDSRSFHVEIIKQINGESYLAIIADETTDISGKTQVVTIFRYVFNGEPVERLWNYMNPENVTLVLSQDIFERRRSIKRKFL
;
A
#
# COMPACT_ATOMS: atom_id res chain seq x y z
N ASN A 1 15.54 -8.08 17.74
CA ASN A 1 14.78 -6.83 17.83
C ASN A 1 13.43 -7.03 17.17
N PHE A 2 12.33 -6.95 17.91
CA PHE A 2 10.98 -7.35 17.46
C PHE A 2 10.50 -6.49 16.27
N GLU A 3 10.78 -5.18 16.31
CA GLU A 3 10.39 -4.21 15.28
C GLU A 3 10.98 -4.50 13.89
N ARG A 4 12.26 -4.93 13.82
CA ARG A 4 12.88 -5.32 12.54
C ARG A 4 12.17 -6.51 11.89
N LYS A 5 11.80 -7.52 12.68
CA LYS A 5 11.07 -8.70 12.17
C LYS A 5 9.68 -8.35 11.64
N THR A 6 9.01 -7.35 12.23
CA THR A 6 7.69 -6.90 11.79
C THR A 6 7.77 -6.15 10.46
N ILE A 7 8.76 -5.28 10.28
CA ILE A 7 8.99 -4.56 9.01
C ILE A 7 9.37 -5.54 7.90
N ASP A 8 10.30 -6.47 8.18
CA ASP A 8 10.71 -7.51 7.22
C ASP A 8 9.53 -8.39 6.77
N TRP A 9 8.54 -8.61 7.65
CA TRP A 9 7.34 -9.39 7.33
C TRP A 9 6.34 -8.62 6.47
N ILE A 10 6.13 -7.33 6.75
CA ILE A 10 5.30 -6.45 5.92
C ILE A 10 5.90 -6.33 4.52
N ASP A 11 7.22 -6.18 4.42
CA ASP A 11 7.93 -6.09 3.13
C ASP A 11 8.06 -7.46 2.42
N SER A 12 7.59 -8.55 3.06
CA SER A 12 7.69 -9.88 2.49
C SER A 12 6.75 -10.07 1.31
N ARG A 13 7.25 -10.77 0.28
CA ARG A 13 6.46 -11.11 -0.91
C ARG A 13 5.20 -11.91 -0.57
N SER A 14 5.25 -12.75 0.47
CA SER A 14 4.11 -13.56 0.92
C SER A 14 2.97 -12.70 1.45
N PHE A 15 3.28 -11.67 2.24
CA PHE A 15 2.29 -10.74 2.78
C PHE A 15 1.55 -9.97 1.66
N HIS A 16 2.30 -9.43 0.70
CA HIS A 16 1.70 -8.74 -0.45
C HIS A 16 0.82 -9.65 -1.30
N VAL A 17 1.18 -10.92 -1.47
CA VAL A 17 0.35 -11.90 -2.20
C VAL A 17 -0.98 -12.15 -1.49
N GLU A 18 -0.99 -12.24 -0.17
CA GLU A 18 -2.22 -12.43 0.61
C GLU A 18 -3.15 -11.22 0.51
N ILE A 19 -2.61 -10.00 0.64
CA ILE A 19 -3.39 -8.77 0.46
C ILE A 19 -4.03 -8.73 -0.93
N ILE A 20 -3.25 -9.02 -1.98
CA ILE A 20 -3.79 -9.06 -3.35
C ILE A 20 -4.90 -10.10 -3.50
N LYS A 21 -4.75 -11.29 -2.89
CA LYS A 21 -5.80 -12.33 -2.94
C LYS A 21 -7.10 -11.85 -2.28
N GLN A 22 -7.01 -11.16 -1.14
CA GLN A 22 -8.17 -10.60 -0.46
C GLN A 22 -8.84 -9.53 -1.32
N ILE A 23 -8.07 -8.55 -1.81
CA ILE A 23 -8.58 -7.47 -2.66
C ILE A 23 -9.24 -8.01 -3.93
N ASN A 24 -8.70 -9.07 -4.53
CA ASN A 24 -9.24 -9.64 -5.75
C ASN A 24 -10.64 -10.25 -5.60
N GLY A 25 -11.05 -10.59 -4.37
CA GLY A 25 -12.39 -11.10 -4.10
C GLY A 25 -13.44 -10.00 -3.93
N GLU A 26 -13.03 -8.73 -3.92
CA GLU A 26 -13.83 -7.64 -3.36
C GLU A 26 -14.18 -6.61 -4.44
N SER A 27 -15.41 -6.09 -4.35
CA SER A 27 -15.93 -5.13 -5.35
C SER A 27 -15.41 -3.70 -5.14
N TYR A 28 -14.75 -3.45 -4.01
CA TYR A 28 -14.32 -2.13 -3.58
C TYR A 28 -12.87 -2.16 -3.12
N LEU A 29 -12.11 -1.17 -3.60
CA LEU A 29 -10.79 -0.84 -3.13
C LEU A 29 -10.65 0.69 -3.10
N ALA A 30 -10.29 1.23 -1.94
CA ALA A 30 -9.76 2.57 -1.81
C ALA A 30 -8.24 2.51 -1.65
N ILE A 31 -7.56 3.45 -2.31
CA ILE A 31 -6.13 3.71 -2.14
C ILE A 31 -6.02 5.04 -1.42
N ILE A 32 -5.41 5.02 -0.24
CA ILE A 32 -5.08 6.22 0.53
C ILE A 32 -3.59 6.44 0.32
N ALA A 33 -3.21 7.64 -0.04
CA ALA A 33 -1.82 8.02 -0.13
C ALA A 33 -1.64 9.30 0.69
N ASP A 34 -0.67 9.30 1.59
CA ASP A 34 -0.44 10.41 2.51
C ASP A 34 1.04 10.74 2.61
N GLU A 35 1.30 12.00 2.93
CA GLU A 35 2.63 12.51 3.23
C GLU A 35 2.85 12.44 4.75
N THR A 36 3.95 11.82 5.18
CA THR A 36 4.35 11.77 6.59
C THR A 36 5.78 12.24 6.74
N THR A 37 6.14 12.82 7.87
CA THR A 37 7.51 13.23 8.17
C THR A 37 8.09 12.28 9.21
N ASP A 38 9.23 11.67 8.92
CA ASP A 38 9.89 10.79 9.88
C ASP A 38 10.62 11.56 10.99
N ILE A 39 11.13 10.83 11.99
CA ILE A 39 11.87 11.41 13.12
C ILE A 39 13.15 12.15 12.72
N SER A 40 13.64 11.93 11.48
CA SER A 40 14.81 12.63 10.92
C SER A 40 14.44 13.86 10.09
N GLY A 41 13.15 14.21 10.04
CA GLY A 41 12.64 15.36 9.30
C GLY A 41 12.50 15.10 7.80
N LYS A 42 12.61 13.83 7.35
CA LYS A 42 12.46 13.50 5.93
C LYS A 42 11.01 13.24 5.61
N THR A 43 10.56 13.84 4.52
CA THR A 43 9.25 13.55 3.94
C THR A 43 9.22 12.13 3.37
N GLN A 44 8.19 11.40 3.73
CA GLN A 44 7.87 10.08 3.24
C GLN A 44 6.46 10.09 2.68
N VAL A 45 6.23 9.21 1.73
CA VAL A 45 4.92 8.94 1.16
C VAL A 45 4.53 7.55 1.59
N VAL A 46 3.32 7.41 2.12
CA VAL A 46 2.75 6.15 2.57
C VAL A 46 1.52 5.84 1.74
N THR A 47 1.45 4.60 1.25
CA THR A 47 0.28 4.09 0.51
C THR A 47 -0.40 3.01 1.35
N ILE A 48 -1.70 3.18 1.59
CA ILE A 48 -2.55 2.25 2.33
C ILE A 48 -3.68 1.78 1.40
N PHE A 49 -3.93 0.47 1.39
CA PHE A 49 -5.11 -0.11 0.78
C PHE A 49 -6.20 -0.27 1.84
N ARG A 50 -7.41 0.22 1.52
CA ARG A 50 -8.62 -0.02 2.29
C ARG A 50 -9.62 -0.79 1.43
N TYR A 51 -10.03 -1.96 1.89
CA TYR A 51 -10.99 -2.84 1.20
C TYR A 51 -11.90 -3.51 2.23
N VAL A 52 -12.97 -4.15 1.79
CA VAL A 52 -13.80 -4.99 2.68
C VAL A 52 -13.21 -6.39 2.66
N PHE A 53 -13.15 -7.09 3.79
CA PHE A 53 -12.78 -8.50 3.82
C PHE A 53 -13.65 -9.21 4.85
N ASN A 54 -14.38 -10.23 4.42
CA ASN A 54 -15.38 -10.93 5.26
C ASN A 54 -16.42 -9.97 5.88
N GLY A 55 -16.83 -8.94 5.14
CA GLY A 55 -17.83 -7.96 5.59
C GLY A 55 -17.29 -6.80 6.42
N GLU A 56 -16.01 -6.81 6.79
CA GLU A 56 -15.39 -5.77 7.62
C GLU A 56 -14.42 -4.90 6.82
N PRO A 57 -14.33 -3.58 7.08
CA PRO A 57 -13.31 -2.73 6.48
C PRO A 57 -11.93 -3.07 7.04
N VAL A 58 -10.98 -3.28 6.15
CA VAL A 58 -9.60 -3.64 6.47
C VAL A 58 -8.64 -2.64 5.83
N GLU A 59 -7.66 -2.19 6.61
CA GLU A 59 -6.56 -1.34 6.14
C GLU A 59 -5.24 -2.10 6.15
N ARG A 60 -4.46 -1.93 5.08
CA ARG A 60 -3.13 -2.53 4.94
C ARG A 60 -2.13 -1.52 4.41
N LEU A 61 -1.06 -1.33 5.16
CA LEU A 61 0.13 -0.65 4.65
C LEU A 61 0.64 -1.45 3.45
N TRP A 62 0.73 -0.78 2.31
CA TRP A 62 1.21 -1.38 1.07
C TRP A 62 2.66 -0.99 0.79
N ASN A 63 3.00 0.28 0.99
CA ASN A 63 4.34 0.77 0.73
C ASN A 63 4.60 2.04 1.53
N TYR A 64 5.87 2.28 1.82
CA TYR A 64 6.40 3.58 2.22
C TYR A 64 7.59 3.91 1.33
N MET A 65 7.78 5.18 1.01
CA MET A 65 8.83 5.64 0.12
C MET A 65 9.31 7.01 0.54
N ASN A 66 10.58 7.31 0.33
CA ASN A 66 11.18 8.61 0.62
C ASN A 66 11.57 9.28 -0.71
N PRO A 67 10.61 9.89 -1.43
CA PRO A 67 10.88 10.47 -2.72
C PRO A 67 11.56 11.83 -2.58
N GLU A 68 12.46 12.14 -3.51
CA GLU A 68 12.97 13.51 -3.66
C GLU A 68 11.87 14.48 -4.14
N ASN A 69 10.81 13.97 -4.78
CA ASN A 69 9.66 14.74 -5.24
C ASN A 69 8.33 13.99 -5.00
N VAL A 70 7.61 14.41 -3.96
CA VAL A 70 6.41 13.75 -3.43
C VAL A 70 5.25 13.72 -4.42
N THR A 71 4.91 14.87 -5.01
CA THR A 71 3.70 15.04 -5.83
C THR A 71 3.71 14.17 -7.08
N LEU A 72 4.85 14.12 -7.79
CA LEU A 72 4.97 13.31 -8.99
C LEU A 72 4.87 11.82 -8.67
N VAL A 73 5.54 11.38 -7.60
CA VAL A 73 5.56 9.95 -7.28
C VAL A 73 4.21 9.47 -6.77
N LEU A 74 3.49 10.24 -5.95
CA LEU A 74 2.13 9.90 -5.50
C LEU A 74 1.17 9.60 -6.67
N SER A 75 1.13 10.51 -7.66
CA SER A 75 0.24 10.36 -8.81
C SER A 75 0.60 9.15 -9.69
N GLN A 76 1.89 8.90 -9.89
CA GLN A 76 2.39 7.72 -10.61
C GLN A 76 2.09 6.41 -9.86
N ASP A 77 2.27 6.43 -8.54
CA ASP A 77 2.11 5.30 -7.63
C ASP A 77 0.67 4.78 -7.63
N ILE A 78 -0.29 5.70 -7.47
CA ILE A 78 -1.73 5.44 -7.51
C ILE A 78 -2.13 4.93 -8.89
N PHE A 79 -1.64 5.57 -9.96
CA PHE A 79 -2.00 5.23 -11.33
C PHE A 79 -1.53 3.82 -11.73
N GLU A 80 -0.27 3.47 -11.46
CA GLU A 80 0.26 2.14 -11.77
C GLU A 80 -0.43 1.05 -10.94
N ARG A 81 -0.79 1.32 -9.68
CA ARG A 81 -1.52 0.36 -8.84
C ARG A 81 -2.93 0.12 -9.34
N ARG A 82 -3.65 1.17 -9.72
CA ARG A 82 -4.96 1.03 -10.37
C ARG A 82 -4.86 0.18 -11.64
N ARG A 83 -3.81 0.37 -12.44
CA ARG A 83 -3.57 -0.40 -13.67
C ARG A 83 -3.23 -1.87 -13.40
N SER A 84 -2.34 -2.15 -12.46
CA SER A 84 -1.90 -3.51 -12.09
C SER A 84 -3.07 -4.35 -11.59
N ILE A 85 -3.95 -3.75 -10.79
CA ILE A 85 -5.15 -4.41 -10.27
C ILE A 85 -6.12 -4.68 -11.42
N LYS A 86 -6.45 -3.68 -12.25
CA LYS A 86 -7.38 -3.85 -13.39
C LYS A 86 -6.91 -4.85 -14.46
N ARG A 87 -5.61 -4.97 -14.73
CA ARG A 87 -5.07 -5.92 -15.73
C ARG A 87 -5.21 -7.40 -15.36
N LYS A 88 -5.62 -7.72 -14.12
CA LYS A 88 -5.99 -9.09 -13.72
C LYS A 88 -7.48 -9.40 -13.86
N PHE A 89 -8.30 -8.44 -14.31
CA PHE A 89 -9.75 -8.58 -14.50
C PHE A 89 -10.20 -8.43 -15.96
N LEU A 90 -9.27 -8.47 -16.93
CA LEU A 90 -9.54 -8.53 -18.37
C LEU A 90 -8.74 -9.66 -19.00
#